data_AF-A0A414WSC3-F1
#
_entry.id   AF-A0A414WSC3-F1
#
_cell.length_a   1.000
_cell.length_b   1.000
_cell.length_c   1.000
_cell.angle_alpha   90.00
_cell.angle_beta   90.00
_cell.angle_gamma   90.00
#
_symmetry.space_group_name_H-M   'P 1'
#
loop_
_entity.id
_entity.type
_entity.pdbx_description
1 polymer ?
#
loop_
_entity_poly.entity_id
_entity_poly.type
_entity_poly.pdbx_seq_one_letter_code
_entity_poly.pdbx_strand_id
1 'polypeptide(L)'
;MIETKKNEERYITSDPHKMLNMYLAKRVLKTWTEDFVDEDTGQVVSIERNEVLFERGDLIDQDRLAQIRFSMEADGIKEVEVSNQKRIAQEQPSTYLHPYIAQAKIKDKKHKFLFYASALDTALLILKDYIELNYSFGFTIVMVKEFDTCIILTDTLKERKIDTLPLDWEEKNLNVEGDNEEDEKPDEKKFYQIESRIVFGSGGSESTYTFVVHTFNVDRAMMIITDYLKKKQYEREEEARKAGREYDKEEVHAMVESAKPIPVGRYIPMEFSMAYIETKE
;
A
#
# COMPACT_ATOMS: atom_id res chain seq x y z
N MET A 1 36.07 -3.24 5.92
CA MET A 1 35.44 -1.91 5.79
C MET A 1 33.96 -2.16 5.48
N ILE A 2 33.01 -1.44 6.08
CA ILE A 2 31.58 -1.73 5.89
C ILE A 2 31.10 -1.04 4.61
N GLU A 3 30.56 -1.82 3.68
CA GLU A 3 29.97 -1.31 2.44
C GLU A 3 28.61 -0.67 2.73
N THR A 4 28.48 0.63 2.45
CA THR A 4 27.22 1.37 2.63
C THR A 4 26.96 2.25 1.41
N LYS A 5 25.70 2.66 1.21
CA LYS A 5 25.33 3.62 0.15
C LYS A 5 26.11 4.94 0.24
N LYS A 6 26.61 5.31 1.44
CA LYS A 6 27.38 6.54 1.64
C LYS A 6 28.82 6.46 1.11
N ASN A 7 29.36 5.24 0.98
CA ASN A 7 30.69 4.98 0.45
C ASN A 7 30.63 4.35 -0.95
N GLU A 8 29.46 4.37 -1.58
CA GLU A 8 29.27 3.86 -2.93
C GLU A 8 29.77 4.92 -3.91
N GLU A 9 30.75 4.53 -4.72
CA GLU A 9 31.22 5.33 -5.84
C GLU A 9 30.60 4.76 -7.10
N ARG A 10 29.65 5.52 -7.65
CA ARG A 10 28.91 5.15 -8.85
C ARG A 10 29.15 6.20 -9.92
N TYR A 11 29.57 5.76 -11.09
CA TYR A 11 29.81 6.63 -12.23
C TYR A 11 29.54 5.92 -13.55
N ILE A 12 29.32 6.72 -14.58
CA ILE A 12 29.12 6.26 -15.95
C ILE A 12 30.46 6.42 -16.66
N THR A 13 30.90 5.37 -17.35
CA THR A 13 32.16 5.40 -18.08
C THR A 13 32.11 4.54 -19.33
N SER A 14 32.97 4.87 -20.29
CA SER A 14 33.35 4.05 -21.44
C SER A 14 34.81 3.59 -21.38
N ASP A 15 35.58 4.04 -20.36
CA ASP A 15 37.00 3.75 -20.21
C ASP A 15 37.21 2.35 -19.60
N PRO A 16 37.87 1.40 -20.29
CA PRO A 16 38.03 0.03 -19.79
C PRO A 16 38.81 -0.05 -18.47
N HIS A 17 39.79 0.83 -18.29
CA HIS A 17 40.59 0.91 -17.06
C HIS A 17 39.78 1.33 -15.83
N LYS A 18 38.72 2.13 -16.03
CA LYS A 18 37.84 2.56 -14.93
C LYS A 18 36.74 1.54 -14.65
N MET A 19 36.50 0.58 -15.53
CA MET A 19 35.51 -0.48 -15.34
C MET A 19 36.11 -1.70 -14.65
N LEU A 20 37.41 -1.95 -14.85
CA LEU A 20 38.06 -3.15 -14.33
C LEU A 20 37.92 -3.24 -12.81
N ASN A 21 37.56 -4.43 -12.33
CA ASN A 21 37.35 -4.74 -10.91
C ASN A 21 36.21 -3.93 -10.25
N MET A 22 35.30 -3.39 -11.05
CA MET A 22 34.05 -2.78 -10.60
C MET A 22 32.86 -3.72 -10.89
N TYR A 23 31.70 -3.40 -10.33
CA TYR A 23 30.44 -4.12 -10.60
C TYR A 23 29.52 -3.30 -11.51
N LEU A 24 28.75 -3.96 -12.36
CA LEU A 24 27.70 -3.30 -13.14
C LEU A 24 26.57 -2.79 -12.23
N ALA A 25 26.30 -1.49 -12.25
CA ALA A 25 25.29 -0.87 -11.41
C ALA A 25 23.87 -0.99 -11.99
N LYS A 26 23.75 -1.20 -13.31
CA LYS A 26 22.49 -1.44 -14.04
C LYS A 26 22.67 -2.58 -15.04
N ARG A 27 21.54 -3.14 -15.49
CA ARG A 27 21.53 -4.05 -16.65
C ARG A 27 21.96 -3.29 -17.89
N VAL A 28 22.78 -3.92 -18.70
CA VAL A 28 23.16 -3.39 -20.01
C VAL A 28 22.25 -4.04 -21.03
N LEU A 29 21.44 -3.20 -21.68
CA LEU A 29 20.42 -3.64 -22.63
C LEU A 29 20.84 -3.23 -24.04
N LYS A 30 20.56 -4.11 -25.00
CA LYS A 30 20.55 -3.78 -26.42
C LYS A 30 19.12 -3.41 -26.80
N THR A 31 18.93 -2.16 -27.18
CA THR A 31 17.66 -1.61 -27.69
C THR A 31 17.71 -1.52 -29.21
N TRP A 32 16.73 -2.09 -29.91
CA TRP A 32 16.53 -1.85 -31.34
C TRP A 32 15.05 -1.64 -31.65
N THR A 33 14.77 -0.88 -32.71
CA THR A 33 13.41 -0.58 -33.16
C THR A 33 13.10 -1.46 -34.37
N GLU A 34 11.98 -2.18 -34.31
CA GLU A 34 11.42 -2.90 -35.45
C GLU A 34 10.15 -2.20 -35.92
N ASP A 35 10.14 -1.83 -37.20
CA ASP A 35 9.00 -1.21 -37.84
C ASP A 35 8.10 -2.30 -38.44
N PHE A 36 6.87 -2.40 -37.94
CA PHE A 36 5.84 -3.26 -38.49
C PHE A 36 4.87 -2.43 -39.29
N VAL A 37 4.55 -2.88 -40.51
CA VAL A 37 3.48 -2.29 -41.31
C VAL A 37 2.20 -3.08 -41.02
N ASP A 38 1.20 -2.41 -40.47
CA ASP A 38 -0.13 -3.00 -40.31
C ASP A 38 -0.79 -3.16 -41.69
N GLU A 39 -1.09 -4.41 -42.08
CA GLU A 39 -1.69 -4.73 -43.38
C GLU A 39 -3.09 -4.12 -43.56
N ASP A 40 -3.83 -3.84 -42.47
CA ASP A 40 -5.19 -3.30 -42.54
C ASP A 40 -5.21 -1.77 -42.64
N THR A 41 -4.21 -1.08 -42.07
CA THR A 41 -4.19 0.39 -41.96
C THR A 41 -3.06 1.08 -42.71
N GLY A 42 -2.04 0.34 -43.14
CA GLY A 42 -0.83 0.87 -43.76
C GLY A 42 0.01 1.77 -42.83
N GLN A 43 -0.30 1.80 -41.53
CA GLN A 43 0.45 2.56 -40.55
C GLN A 43 1.70 1.78 -40.12
N VAL A 44 2.82 2.48 -40.01
CA VAL A 44 4.06 1.94 -39.47
C VAL A 44 3.99 2.04 -37.95
N VAL A 45 3.93 0.89 -37.28
CA VAL A 45 4.04 0.79 -35.83
C VAL A 45 5.48 0.40 -35.49
N SER A 46 6.22 1.35 -34.93
CA SER A 46 7.57 1.11 -34.42
C SER A 46 7.50 0.49 -33.03
N ILE A 47 8.06 -0.72 -32.87
CA ILE A 47 8.12 -1.43 -31.59
C ILE A 47 9.57 -1.46 -31.12
N GLU A 48 9.82 -0.98 -29.89
CA GLU A 48 11.15 -1.07 -29.25
C GLU A 48 11.32 -2.45 -28.59
N ARG A 49 12.38 -3.16 -28.97
CA ARG A 49 12.78 -4.46 -28.41
C ARG A 49 14.06 -4.29 -27.60
N ASN A 50 14.11 -5.03 -26.50
CA ASN A 50 15.21 -4.98 -25.53
C ASN A 50 15.77 -6.39 -25.29
N GLU A 51 17.07 -6.59 -25.49
CA GLU A 51 17.80 -7.80 -25.08
C GLU A 51 18.74 -7.47 -23.93
N VAL A 52 18.74 -8.30 -22.88
CA VAL A 52 19.65 -8.14 -21.73
C VAL A 52 20.99 -8.77 -22.08
N LEU A 53 22.03 -7.95 -22.27
CA LEU A 53 23.39 -8.43 -22.56
C LEU A 53 24.17 -8.76 -21.28
N PHE A 54 24.05 -7.89 -20.27
CA PHE A 54 24.74 -8.05 -18.99
C PHE A 54 23.79 -7.79 -17.82
N GLU A 55 23.89 -8.63 -16.79
CA GLU A 55 23.05 -8.54 -15.60
C GLU A 55 23.62 -7.51 -14.61
N ARG A 56 22.73 -6.98 -13.78
CA ARG A 56 23.12 -6.05 -12.72
C ARG A 56 23.90 -6.79 -11.64
N GLY A 57 25.03 -6.22 -11.23
CA GLY A 57 25.89 -6.75 -10.18
C GLY A 57 26.92 -7.76 -10.65
N ASP A 58 27.09 -7.94 -11.96
CA ASP A 58 28.20 -8.71 -12.52
C ASP A 58 29.53 -8.01 -12.24
N LEU A 59 30.54 -8.80 -11.84
CA LEU A 59 31.91 -8.32 -11.68
C LEU A 59 32.56 -8.14 -13.05
N ILE A 60 33.19 -6.99 -13.27
CA ILE A 60 33.93 -6.70 -14.50
C ILE A 60 35.37 -7.18 -14.32
N ASP A 61 35.60 -8.46 -14.58
CA ASP A 61 36.93 -9.04 -14.73
C ASP A 61 37.48 -8.81 -16.17
N GLN A 62 38.66 -9.35 -16.46
CA GLN A 62 39.28 -9.16 -17.79
C GLN A 62 38.44 -9.72 -18.94
N ASP A 63 37.80 -10.87 -18.73
CA ASP A 63 36.99 -11.53 -19.76
C ASP A 63 35.68 -10.77 -19.97
N ARG A 64 35.02 -10.33 -18.88
CA ARG A 64 33.79 -9.54 -18.92
C ARG A 64 34.04 -8.16 -19.52
N LEU A 65 35.19 -7.55 -19.23
CA LEU A 65 35.60 -6.29 -19.85
C LEU A 65 35.75 -6.43 -21.36
N ALA A 66 36.34 -7.52 -21.83
CA ALA A 66 36.46 -7.81 -23.27
C ALA A 66 35.09 -8.01 -23.93
N GLN A 67 34.16 -8.71 -23.25
CA GLN A 67 32.78 -8.86 -23.73
C GLN A 67 32.04 -7.52 -23.79
N ILE A 68 32.13 -6.69 -22.74
CA ILE A 68 31.52 -5.36 -22.72
C ILE A 68 32.06 -4.51 -23.86
N ARG A 69 33.37 -4.51 -24.08
CA ARG A 69 33.98 -3.76 -25.18
C ARG A 69 33.51 -4.24 -26.55
N PHE A 70 33.43 -5.56 -26.75
CA PHE A 70 32.89 -6.13 -27.97
C PHE A 70 31.45 -5.67 -28.21
N SER A 71 30.59 -5.71 -27.19
CA SER A 71 29.22 -5.22 -27.29
C SER A 71 29.11 -3.69 -27.43
N MET A 72 30.07 -2.91 -26.91
CA MET A 72 30.11 -1.46 -27.18
C MET A 72 30.39 -1.17 -28.66
N GLU A 73 31.30 -1.94 -29.28
CA GLU A 73 31.64 -1.79 -30.70
C GLU A 73 30.56 -2.38 -31.63
N ALA A 74 29.94 -3.51 -31.27
CA ALA A 74 28.99 -4.23 -32.12
C ALA A 74 27.52 -3.87 -31.88
N ASP A 75 27.11 -3.70 -30.63
CA ASP A 75 25.70 -3.49 -30.23
C ASP A 75 25.37 -2.01 -29.95
N GLY A 76 26.35 -1.10 -30.13
CA GLY A 76 26.13 0.34 -30.02
C GLY A 76 25.97 0.86 -28.60
N ILE A 77 26.42 0.11 -27.58
CA ILE A 77 26.42 0.57 -26.19
C ILE A 77 27.43 1.72 -26.06
N LYS A 78 26.96 2.91 -25.69
CA LYS A 78 27.82 4.09 -25.56
C LYS A 78 28.60 4.13 -24.25
N GLU A 79 27.98 3.67 -23.18
CA GLU A 79 28.50 3.80 -21.82
C GLU A 79 27.85 2.78 -20.89
N VAL A 80 28.59 2.40 -19.84
CA VAL A 80 28.08 1.51 -18.79
C VAL A 80 28.23 2.18 -17.44
N GLU A 81 27.28 1.90 -16.55
CA GLU A 81 27.28 2.42 -15.20
C GLU A 81 27.91 1.39 -14.26
N VAL A 82 29.00 1.78 -13.60
CA VAL A 82 29.77 0.91 -12.72
C VAL A 82 29.73 1.40 -11.28
N SER A 83 29.84 0.47 -10.34
CA SER A 83 29.86 0.71 -8.90
C SER A 83 30.99 -0.10 -8.26
N ASN A 84 31.63 0.45 -7.24
CA ASN A 84 32.62 -0.28 -6.44
C ASN A 84 31.99 -1.37 -5.55
N GLN A 85 30.66 -1.40 -5.43
CA GLN A 85 29.92 -2.33 -4.57
C GLN A 85 28.94 -3.18 -5.37
N LYS A 86 28.80 -4.47 -4.99
CA LYS A 86 27.85 -5.38 -5.63
C LYS A 86 26.44 -5.16 -5.10
N ARG A 87 25.55 -4.54 -5.91
CA ARG A 87 24.14 -4.33 -5.57
C ARG A 87 23.22 -4.98 -6.61
N ILE A 88 22.65 -6.14 -6.26
CA ILE A 88 21.77 -6.91 -7.16
C ILE A 88 20.29 -6.67 -6.83
N ALA A 89 19.94 -6.66 -5.54
CA ALA A 89 18.56 -6.52 -5.09
C ALA A 89 17.95 -5.19 -5.56
N GLN A 90 16.69 -5.26 -5.98
CA GLN A 90 15.86 -4.11 -6.32
C GLN A 90 14.56 -4.20 -5.51
N GLU A 91 14.12 -3.05 -5.04
CA GLU A 91 12.81 -2.92 -4.42
C GLU A 91 11.73 -3.07 -5.49
N GLN A 92 10.79 -3.98 -5.25
CA GLN A 92 9.60 -4.11 -6.07
C GLN A 92 8.52 -3.18 -5.50
N PRO A 93 8.05 -2.18 -6.26
CA PRO A 93 6.95 -1.36 -5.79
C PRO A 93 5.70 -2.22 -5.73
N SER A 94 4.95 -2.17 -4.62
CA SER A 94 3.61 -2.75 -4.62
C SER A 94 2.68 -1.85 -5.42
N THR A 95 1.95 -2.47 -6.35
CA THR A 95 0.90 -1.80 -7.13
C THR A 95 -0.39 -1.66 -6.32
N TYR A 96 -0.53 -2.42 -5.22
CA TYR A 96 -1.77 -2.49 -4.45
C TYR A 96 -1.68 -1.68 -3.16
N LEU A 97 -2.83 -1.23 -2.67
CA LEU A 97 -2.94 -0.61 -1.35
C LEU A 97 -2.99 -1.69 -0.28
N HIS A 98 -2.01 -1.68 0.61
CA HIS A 98 -1.95 -2.54 1.78
C HIS A 98 -2.33 -1.73 3.04
N PRO A 99 -3.05 -2.33 3.98
CA PRO A 99 -3.29 -1.72 5.29
C PRO A 99 -1.98 -1.68 6.10
N TYR A 100 -1.68 -0.54 6.70
CA TYR A 100 -0.54 -0.32 7.58
C TYR A 100 -1.01 0.13 8.96
N ILE A 101 -0.35 -0.38 9.99
CA ILE A 101 -0.45 0.11 11.35
C ILE A 101 0.84 0.86 11.71
N ALA A 102 0.69 2.09 12.18
CA ALA A 102 1.80 2.90 12.65
C ALA A 102 1.61 3.34 14.09
N GLN A 103 2.72 3.61 14.77
CA GLN A 103 2.73 4.21 16.10
C GLN A 103 3.61 5.45 16.07
N ALA A 104 3.05 6.59 16.48
CA ALA A 104 3.80 7.83 16.65
C ALA A 104 3.69 8.33 18.09
N LYS A 105 4.80 8.84 18.61
CA LYS A 105 4.87 9.51 19.91
C LYS A 105 4.69 11.01 19.68
N ILE A 106 3.60 11.57 20.18
CA ILE A 106 3.27 13.01 20.07
C ILE A 106 3.20 13.55 21.50
N LYS A 107 4.02 14.56 21.83
CA LYS A 107 4.04 15.18 23.18
C LYS A 107 4.04 14.14 24.32
N ASP A 108 4.89 13.12 24.18
CA ASP A 108 5.02 11.95 25.07
C ASP A 108 3.91 10.88 25.09
N LYS A 109 2.77 11.09 24.43
CA LYS A 109 1.72 10.07 24.29
C LYS A 109 1.92 9.23 23.02
N LYS A 110 1.73 7.91 23.13
CA LYS A 110 1.78 6.98 22.00
C LYS A 110 0.41 6.92 21.34
N HIS A 111 0.34 7.33 20.09
CA HIS A 111 -0.84 7.24 19.25
C HIS A 111 -0.63 6.17 18.18
N LYS A 112 -1.62 5.29 18.02
CA LYS A 112 -1.63 4.28 16.96
C LYS A 112 -2.53 4.74 15.82
N PHE A 113 -2.01 4.68 14.60
CA PHE A 113 -2.68 5.05 13.38
C PHE A 113 -2.87 3.83 12.51
N LEU A 114 -4.00 3.77 11.81
CA LEU A 114 -4.30 2.73 10.84
C LEU A 114 -4.68 3.41 9.53
N PHE A 115 -4.07 3.00 8.42
CA PHE A 115 -4.24 3.64 7.12
C PHE A 115 -3.85 2.70 5.98
N TYR A 116 -4.04 3.10 4.74
CA TYR A 116 -3.61 2.33 3.57
C TYR A 116 -2.42 2.99 2.90
N ALA A 117 -1.49 2.20 2.36
CA ALA A 117 -0.39 2.71 1.56
C ALA A 117 0.08 1.65 0.56
N SER A 118 0.68 2.09 -0.53
CA SER A 118 1.30 1.22 -1.53
C SER A 118 2.70 0.76 -1.09
N ALA A 119 3.53 1.68 -0.64
CA ALA A 119 4.89 1.42 -0.17
C ALA A 119 5.12 1.94 1.25
N LEU A 120 6.18 1.44 1.90
CA LEU A 120 6.58 1.89 3.24
C LEU A 120 6.98 3.37 3.27
N ASP A 121 7.64 3.86 2.20
CA ASP A 121 8.02 5.26 2.08
C ASP A 121 6.79 6.17 1.94
N THR A 122 5.84 5.77 1.09
CA THR A 122 4.54 6.45 0.96
C THR A 122 3.77 6.42 2.27
N ALA A 123 3.81 5.30 2.99
CA ALA A 123 3.19 5.17 4.31
C ALA A 123 3.75 6.17 5.32
N LEU A 124 5.08 6.36 5.32
CA LEU A 124 5.73 7.36 6.15
C LEU A 124 5.35 8.79 5.76
N LEU A 125 5.20 9.06 4.47
CA LEU A 125 4.78 10.37 3.96
C LEU A 125 3.35 10.71 4.39
N ILE A 126 2.40 9.81 4.12
CA ILE A 126 0.99 9.93 4.53
C ILE A 126 0.89 10.17 6.04
N LEU A 127 1.63 9.40 6.83
CA LEU A 127 1.60 9.52 8.28
C LEU A 127 2.14 10.87 8.76
N LYS A 128 3.23 11.37 8.18
CA LYS A 128 3.79 12.68 8.53
C LYS A 128 2.81 13.80 8.22
N ASP A 129 2.30 13.84 6.98
CA ASP A 129 1.36 14.87 6.53
C ASP A 129 0.10 14.87 7.40
N TYR A 130 -0.45 13.69 7.67
CA TYR A 130 -1.61 13.56 8.54
C TYR A 130 -1.33 14.06 9.97
N ILE A 131 -0.16 13.79 10.54
CA ILE A 131 0.17 14.28 11.88
C ILE A 131 0.38 15.80 11.87
N GLU A 132 1.03 16.35 10.85
CA GLU A 132 1.26 17.80 10.69
C GLU A 132 -0.05 18.58 10.59
N LEU A 133 -1.05 18.05 9.87
CA LEU A 133 -2.37 18.68 9.75
C LEU A 133 -3.19 18.62 11.05
N ASN A 134 -3.04 17.55 11.83
CA ASN A 134 -3.90 17.28 12.99
C ASN A 134 -3.30 17.67 14.34
N TYR A 135 -1.98 17.89 14.42
CA TYR A 135 -1.29 18.11 15.68
C TYR A 135 -0.24 19.23 15.57
N SER A 136 -0.24 20.15 16.55
CA SER A 136 0.71 21.28 16.59
C SER A 136 2.01 20.99 17.36
N PHE A 137 2.20 19.76 17.85
CA PHE A 137 3.35 19.37 18.67
C PHE A 137 4.36 18.54 17.87
N GLY A 138 5.63 18.56 18.30
CA GLY A 138 6.66 17.68 17.74
C GLY A 138 6.29 16.20 17.91
N PHE A 139 6.52 15.42 16.87
CA PHE A 139 6.21 13.98 16.85
C PHE A 139 7.41 13.14 16.42
N THR A 140 7.42 11.88 16.83
CA THR A 140 8.40 10.88 16.38
C THR A 140 7.67 9.60 16.03
N ILE A 141 7.89 9.11 14.81
CA ILE A 141 7.34 7.83 14.36
C ILE A 141 8.19 6.72 15.00
N VAL A 142 7.54 5.85 15.79
CA VAL A 142 8.20 4.75 16.51
C VAL A 142 8.15 3.47 15.68
N MET A 143 7.04 3.23 14.97
CA MET A 143 6.81 2.00 14.24
C MET A 143 5.90 2.25 13.04
N VAL A 144 6.21 1.59 11.92
CA VAL A 144 5.30 1.39 10.79
C VAL A 144 5.40 -0.08 10.42
N LYS A 145 4.27 -0.76 10.33
CA LYS A 145 4.20 -2.19 10.03
C LYS A 145 3.04 -2.45 9.08
N GLU A 146 3.28 -3.26 8.05
CA GLU A 146 2.20 -3.82 7.22
C GLU A 146 1.31 -4.73 8.08
N PHE A 147 0.00 -4.62 7.87
CA PHE A 147 -1.00 -5.35 8.62
C PHE A 147 -1.71 -6.34 7.69
N ASP A 148 -1.01 -7.43 7.36
CA ASP A 148 -1.45 -8.41 6.36
C ASP A 148 -2.93 -8.80 6.52
N THR A 149 -3.62 -8.82 5.37
CA THR A 149 -4.99 -9.32 5.15
C THR A 149 -6.13 -8.67 5.92
N CYS A 150 -6.08 -7.36 6.15
CA CYS A 150 -7.15 -6.64 6.84
C CYS A 150 -7.94 -5.67 5.96
N ILE A 151 -9.25 -5.89 5.83
CA ILE A 151 -10.17 -4.90 5.26
C ILE A 151 -10.65 -3.99 6.38
N ILE A 152 -10.27 -2.73 6.32
CA ILE A 152 -10.67 -1.71 7.28
C ILE A 152 -12.00 -1.11 6.85
N LEU A 153 -13.01 -1.24 7.71
CA LEU A 153 -14.35 -0.71 7.52
C LEU A 153 -14.63 0.33 8.62
N THR A 154 -15.14 1.49 8.23
CA THR A 154 -15.55 2.53 9.17
C THR A 154 -17.06 2.60 9.26
N ASP A 155 -17.60 2.76 10.47
CA ASP A 155 -19.04 3.00 10.66
C ASP A 155 -19.41 4.39 10.12
N THR A 156 -19.90 4.41 8.88
CA THR A 156 -20.54 5.55 8.22
C THR A 156 -22.05 5.60 8.44
N LEU A 157 -22.63 4.62 9.17
CA LEU A 157 -24.03 4.73 9.55
C LEU A 157 -24.15 5.85 10.57
N LYS A 158 -24.93 6.88 10.22
CA LYS A 158 -25.37 7.89 11.18
C LYS A 158 -25.88 7.19 12.42
N GLU A 159 -25.51 7.69 13.60
CA GLU A 159 -26.23 7.40 14.82
C GLU A 159 -27.70 7.62 14.50
N ARG A 160 -28.49 6.55 14.38
CA ARG A 160 -29.91 6.69 14.61
C ARG A 160 -29.96 7.08 16.08
N LYS A 161 -30.16 8.37 16.35
CA LYS A 161 -30.71 8.81 17.62
C LYS A 161 -31.87 7.85 17.87
N ILE A 162 -31.73 7.05 18.92
CA ILE A 162 -32.80 6.18 19.35
C ILE A 162 -33.88 7.17 19.81
N ASP A 163 -34.94 7.32 19.02
CA ASP A 163 -36.09 8.21 19.26
C ASP A 163 -36.93 7.74 20.47
N THR A 164 -36.29 7.51 21.62
CA THR A 164 -36.95 7.14 22.88
C THR A 164 -36.36 7.86 24.07
N LEU A 165 -35.92 9.11 23.91
CA LEU A 165 -35.65 10.01 25.04
C LEU A 165 -36.51 11.28 24.88
N PRO A 166 -37.36 11.63 25.88
CA PRO A 166 -38.23 12.80 25.83
C PRO A 166 -37.47 14.10 25.57
N LEU A 167 -38.13 15.00 24.83
CA LEU A 167 -37.64 16.24 24.22
C LEU A 167 -37.06 17.34 25.15
N ASP A 168 -36.87 17.09 26.45
CA ASP A 168 -36.53 18.14 27.42
C ASP A 168 -35.31 17.77 28.28
N TRP A 169 -34.10 17.86 27.74
CA TRP A 169 -32.89 18.09 28.54
C TRP A 169 -32.04 19.19 27.90
N GLU A 170 -32.21 20.38 28.46
CA GLU A 170 -31.63 21.65 28.05
C GLU A 170 -30.10 21.64 28.01
N GLU A 171 -29.54 22.26 26.97
CA GLU A 171 -28.11 22.54 26.73
C GLU A 171 -27.49 23.57 27.71
N LYS A 172 -27.82 23.49 28.99
CA LYS A 172 -27.22 24.36 30.01
C LYS A 172 -26.77 23.53 31.18
N ASN A 173 -25.48 23.22 31.20
CA ASN A 173 -24.57 23.36 32.34
C ASN A 173 -23.34 22.47 32.11
N LEU A 174 -22.19 23.08 31.77
CA LEU A 174 -20.87 22.65 32.28
C LEU A 174 -19.78 23.61 31.79
N ASN A 175 -19.74 24.78 32.43
CA ASN A 175 -18.49 25.50 32.67
C ASN A 175 -18.05 25.15 34.09
N VAL A 176 -17.10 24.23 34.26
CA VAL A 176 -16.31 24.09 35.49
C VAL A 176 -14.88 23.71 35.10
N GLU A 177 -13.95 24.63 35.33
CA GLU A 177 -12.51 24.36 35.37
C GLU A 177 -12.19 23.47 36.57
N GLY A 178 -11.38 22.42 36.40
CA GLY A 178 -10.90 21.59 37.50
C GLY A 178 -10.22 20.31 37.02
N ASP A 179 -9.01 20.09 37.51
CA ASP A 179 -8.04 19.06 37.13
C ASP A 179 -8.49 17.59 37.29
N ASN A 180 -7.83 16.73 36.51
CA ASN A 180 -7.56 15.30 36.73
C ASN A 180 -8.77 14.39 37.01
N GLU A 181 -9.14 13.58 36.02
CA GLU A 181 -9.17 12.11 36.11
C GLU A 181 -9.52 11.53 34.74
N GLU A 182 -9.20 10.26 34.54
CA GLU A 182 -9.44 9.48 33.33
C GLU A 182 -10.96 9.32 33.10
N ASP A 183 -11.61 10.35 32.59
CA ASP A 183 -13.01 10.25 32.15
C ASP A 183 -13.06 9.58 30.77
N GLU A 184 -13.32 8.27 30.79
CA GLU A 184 -13.85 7.52 29.65
C GLU A 184 -15.06 8.27 29.08
N LYS A 185 -14.88 8.94 27.94
CA LYS A 185 -16.01 9.43 27.15
C LYS A 185 -16.85 8.22 26.72
N PRO A 186 -18.19 8.22 26.93
CA PRO A 186 -19.02 7.03 26.70
C PRO A 186 -19.14 6.59 25.24
N ASP A 187 -18.69 7.41 24.28
CA ASP A 187 -18.96 7.24 22.85
C ASP A 187 -17.70 7.33 21.97
N GLU A 188 -16.57 6.78 22.43
CA GLU A 188 -15.41 6.61 21.53
C GLU A 188 -15.50 5.26 20.81
N LYS A 189 -15.92 5.29 19.53
CA LYS A 189 -15.88 4.15 18.61
C LYS A 189 -14.52 3.43 18.71
N LYS A 190 -14.55 2.13 18.99
CA LYS A 190 -13.36 1.27 19.11
C LYS A 190 -13.10 0.53 17.80
N PHE A 191 -11.85 0.12 17.59
CA PHE A 191 -11.49 -0.73 16.46
C PHE A 191 -11.58 -2.19 16.88
N TYR A 192 -12.45 -2.96 16.24
CA TYR A 192 -12.57 -4.39 16.46
C TYR A 192 -11.95 -5.13 15.29
N GLN A 193 -10.98 -6.00 15.57
CA GLN A 193 -10.51 -7.01 14.62
C GLN A 193 -11.45 -8.20 14.70
N ILE A 194 -12.15 -8.45 13.60
CA ILE A 194 -13.14 -9.51 13.47
C ILE A 194 -12.64 -10.45 12.39
N GLU A 195 -12.28 -11.66 12.80
CA GLU A 195 -12.02 -12.77 11.89
C GLU A 195 -13.38 -13.38 11.54
N SER A 196 -13.75 -13.27 10.27
CA SER A 196 -14.98 -13.85 9.76
C SER A 196 -14.69 -14.87 8.69
N ARG A 197 -15.25 -16.07 8.87
CA ARG A 197 -15.31 -17.09 7.84
C ARG A 197 -16.49 -16.76 6.93
N ILE A 198 -16.18 -16.58 5.66
CA ILE A 198 -17.17 -16.30 4.64
C ILE A 198 -17.35 -17.57 3.81
N VAL A 199 -18.60 -18.03 3.74
CA VAL A 199 -19.01 -19.17 2.93
C VAL A 199 -19.76 -18.64 1.71
N PHE A 200 -19.24 -18.94 0.52
CA PHE A 200 -19.90 -18.69 -0.77
C PHE A 200 -20.68 -19.95 -1.20
N GLY A 201 -21.84 -19.77 -1.82
CA GLY A 201 -22.82 -20.83 -2.10
C GLY A 201 -22.40 -21.84 -3.17
N SER A 202 -23.05 -23.02 -3.16
CA SER A 202 -22.91 -24.23 -4.00
C SER A 202 -21.54 -24.94 -4.11
N GLY A 203 -20.41 -24.25 -3.92
CA GLY A 203 -19.06 -24.81 -4.11
C GLY A 203 -18.22 -25.05 -2.85
N GLY A 204 -18.68 -24.63 -1.66
CA GLY A 204 -18.01 -24.91 -0.38
C GLY A 204 -16.63 -24.27 -0.22
N SER A 205 -16.29 -23.24 -1.00
CA SER A 205 -15.05 -22.48 -0.81
C SER A 205 -15.16 -21.59 0.42
N GLU A 206 -14.70 -22.11 1.54
CA GLU A 206 -14.59 -21.39 2.79
C GLU A 206 -13.34 -20.51 2.73
N SER A 207 -13.51 -19.21 2.91
CA SER A 207 -12.39 -18.27 3.00
C SER A 207 -12.51 -17.47 4.28
N THR A 208 -11.44 -17.50 5.07
CA THR A 208 -11.34 -16.68 6.28
C THR A 208 -10.81 -15.30 5.89
N TYR A 209 -11.55 -14.26 6.27
CA TYR A 209 -11.16 -12.87 6.07
C TYR A 209 -11.07 -12.16 7.41
N THR A 210 -10.08 -11.30 7.55
CA THR A 210 -9.94 -10.43 8.72
C THR A 210 -10.46 -9.04 8.38
N PHE A 211 -11.39 -8.55 9.19
CA PHE A 211 -11.95 -7.22 9.08
C PHE A 211 -11.53 -6.39 10.29
N VAL A 212 -11.14 -5.14 10.08
CA VAL A 212 -10.96 -4.17 11.18
C VAL A 212 -12.08 -3.16 11.07
N VAL A 213 -13.03 -3.20 12.01
CA VAL A 213 -14.23 -2.35 11.95
C VAL A 213 -14.19 -1.31 13.06
N HIS A 214 -14.32 -0.03 12.69
CA HIS A 214 -14.43 1.09 13.63
C HIS A 214 -15.89 1.28 14.06
N THR A 215 -16.28 0.75 15.23
CA THR A 215 -17.68 0.71 15.71
C THR A 215 -17.79 0.82 17.22
N PHE A 216 -19.00 1.02 17.72
CA PHE A 216 -19.29 0.96 19.16
C PHE A 216 -19.39 -0.50 19.66
N ASN A 217 -20.12 -1.34 18.92
CA ASN A 217 -20.46 -2.72 19.30
C ASN A 217 -20.11 -3.73 18.21
N VAL A 218 -19.80 -4.96 18.63
CA VAL A 218 -19.52 -6.11 17.75
C VAL A 218 -20.70 -6.41 16.81
N ASP A 219 -21.95 -6.25 17.29
CA ASP A 219 -23.14 -6.47 16.46
C ASP A 219 -23.27 -5.45 15.31
N ARG A 220 -22.91 -4.19 15.55
CA ARG A 220 -22.86 -3.17 14.49
C ARG A 220 -21.75 -3.50 13.50
N ALA A 221 -20.63 -4.02 13.97
CA ALA A 221 -19.54 -4.45 13.12
C ALA A 221 -19.95 -5.61 12.20
N MET A 222 -20.70 -6.58 12.73
CA MET A 222 -21.31 -7.65 11.91
C MET A 222 -22.24 -7.09 10.83
N MET A 223 -23.07 -6.10 11.17
CA MET A 223 -23.96 -5.46 10.21
C MET A 223 -23.18 -4.75 9.09
N ILE A 224 -22.11 -4.03 9.43
CA ILE A 224 -21.26 -3.34 8.46
C ILE A 224 -20.50 -4.33 7.56
N ILE A 225 -20.00 -5.43 8.11
CA ILE A 225 -19.35 -6.50 7.32
C ILE A 225 -20.38 -7.12 6.36
N THR A 226 -21.58 -7.42 6.83
CA THR A 226 -22.65 -7.98 5.98
C THR A 226 -23.06 -7.01 4.88
N ASP A 227 -23.20 -5.72 5.19
CA ASP A 227 -23.53 -4.67 4.22
C ASP A 227 -22.42 -4.51 3.17
N TYR A 228 -21.15 -4.52 3.60
CA TYR A 228 -20.00 -4.48 2.70
C TYR A 228 -19.95 -5.67 1.74
N LEU A 229 -20.23 -6.88 2.23
CA LEU A 229 -20.27 -8.08 1.39
C LEU A 229 -21.39 -8.00 0.37
N LYS A 230 -22.59 -7.54 0.77
CA LYS A 230 -23.71 -7.30 -0.14
C LYS A 230 -23.37 -6.26 -1.20
N LYS A 231 -22.73 -5.16 -0.82
CA LYS A 231 -22.31 -4.10 -1.75
C LYS A 231 -21.32 -4.64 -2.79
N LYS A 232 -20.33 -5.43 -2.37
CA LYS A 232 -19.40 -6.06 -3.31
C LYS A 232 -20.06 -7.06 -4.27
N GLN A 233 -21.09 -7.78 -3.82
CA GLN A 233 -21.87 -8.64 -4.72
C GLN A 233 -22.63 -7.81 -5.75
N TYR A 234 -23.22 -6.69 -5.35
CA TYR A 234 -23.92 -5.80 -6.27
C TYR A 234 -22.98 -5.19 -7.33
N GLU A 235 -21.78 -4.75 -6.93
CA GLU A 235 -20.76 -4.24 -7.86
C GLU A 235 -20.37 -5.30 -8.89
N ARG A 236 -20.17 -6.57 -8.46
CA ARG A 236 -19.91 -7.69 -9.37
C ARG A 236 -21.09 -8.04 -10.27
N GLU A 237 -22.32 -7.95 -9.76
CA GLU A 237 -23.55 -8.13 -10.55
C GLU A 237 -23.64 -7.07 -11.66
N GLU A 238 -23.29 -5.82 -11.36
CA GLU A 238 -23.27 -4.74 -12.35
C GLU A 238 -22.14 -4.89 -13.38
N GLU A 239 -20.96 -5.33 -12.98
CA GLU A 239 -19.84 -5.63 -13.89
C GLU A 239 -20.18 -6.82 -14.81
N ALA A 240 -20.77 -7.88 -14.27
CA ALA A 240 -21.21 -9.03 -15.04
C ALA A 240 -22.35 -8.67 -16.01
N ARG A 241 -23.30 -7.83 -15.57
CA ARG A 241 -24.36 -7.28 -16.42
C ARG A 241 -23.80 -6.44 -17.57
N LYS A 242 -22.80 -5.59 -17.30
CA LYS A 242 -22.09 -4.80 -18.32
C LYS A 242 -21.30 -5.69 -19.28
N ALA A 243 -20.75 -6.81 -18.80
CA ALA A 243 -20.04 -7.80 -19.58
C ALA A 243 -20.96 -8.85 -20.25
N GLY A 244 -22.29 -8.74 -20.10
CA GLY A 244 -23.28 -9.64 -20.70
C GLY A 244 -23.29 -11.07 -20.16
N ARG A 245 -22.84 -11.30 -18.91
CA ARG A 245 -22.82 -12.62 -18.25
C ARG A 245 -23.95 -12.73 -17.22
N GLU A 246 -24.53 -13.93 -17.11
CA GLU A 246 -25.52 -14.27 -16.09
C GLU A 246 -24.82 -14.41 -14.73
N TYR A 247 -25.25 -13.65 -13.72
CA TYR A 247 -24.67 -13.68 -12.37
C TYR A 247 -25.72 -14.26 -11.41
N ASP A 248 -25.44 -15.43 -10.85
CA ASP A 248 -26.31 -16.06 -9.87
C ASP A 248 -26.04 -15.47 -8.48
N LYS A 249 -27.11 -15.12 -7.76
CA LYS A 249 -27.01 -14.48 -6.43
C LYS A 249 -26.73 -15.56 -5.41
N GLU A 250 -25.46 -15.76 -5.09
CA GLU A 250 -25.10 -16.65 -3.99
C GLU A 250 -25.33 -15.96 -2.64
N GLU A 251 -26.04 -16.62 -1.73
CA GLU A 251 -26.15 -16.16 -0.34
C GLU A 251 -24.77 -16.25 0.34
N VAL A 252 -24.24 -15.09 0.73
CA VAL A 252 -22.99 -15.02 1.48
C VAL A 252 -23.31 -15.04 2.96
N HIS A 253 -22.92 -16.11 3.63
CA HIS A 253 -22.98 -16.21 5.08
C HIS A 253 -21.61 -15.86 5.67
N ALA A 254 -21.56 -14.75 6.40
CA ALA A 254 -20.42 -14.38 7.23
C ALA A 254 -20.66 -14.91 8.66
N MET A 255 -19.79 -15.80 9.11
CA MET A 255 -19.76 -16.25 10.50
C MET A 255 -18.53 -15.66 11.18
N VAL A 256 -18.68 -15.12 12.39
CA VAL A 256 -17.54 -14.58 13.16
C VAL A 256 -16.91 -15.70 13.96
N GLU A 257 -15.61 -15.92 13.78
CA GLU A 257 -14.82 -16.89 14.53
C GLU A 257 -14.18 -16.24 15.77
N SER A 258 -13.78 -14.97 15.67
CA SER A 258 -13.15 -14.23 16.78
C SER A 258 -13.31 -12.72 16.61
N ALA A 259 -13.61 -12.01 17.71
CA ALA A 259 -13.63 -10.55 17.77
C ALA A 259 -12.70 -10.06 18.88
N LYS A 260 -11.66 -9.31 18.52
CA LYS A 260 -10.67 -8.75 19.46
C LYS A 260 -10.62 -7.23 19.32
N PRO A 261 -10.83 -6.46 20.41
CA PRO A 261 -10.64 -5.01 20.35
C PRO A 261 -9.14 -4.69 20.20
N ILE A 262 -8.80 -3.85 19.21
CA ILE A 262 -7.45 -3.30 19.04
C ILE A 262 -7.45 -1.85 19.56
N PRO A 263 -6.47 -1.45 20.39
CA PRO A 263 -6.27 -0.06 20.77
C PRO A 263 -5.65 0.73 19.61
N VAL A 264 -6.41 0.96 18.54
CA VAL A 264 -6.07 1.91 17.48
C VAL A 264 -6.67 3.26 17.86
N GLY A 265 -5.85 4.31 17.86
CA GLY A 265 -6.27 5.65 18.28
C GLY A 265 -6.95 6.44 17.17
N ARG A 266 -6.57 6.23 15.91
CA ARG A 266 -7.17 6.94 14.77
C ARG A 266 -7.01 6.18 13.45
N TYR A 267 -8.03 6.26 12.60
CA TYR A 267 -7.98 5.78 11.21
C TYR A 267 -7.84 6.96 10.25
N ILE A 268 -6.93 6.84 9.29
CA ILE A 268 -6.78 7.80 8.20
C ILE A 268 -7.65 7.30 7.04
N PRO A 269 -8.61 8.11 6.55
CA PRO A 269 -9.48 7.72 5.45
C PRO A 269 -8.72 7.24 4.22
N MET A 270 -9.30 6.26 3.52
CA MET A 270 -8.73 5.71 2.29
C MET A 270 -8.57 6.80 1.21
N GLU A 271 -9.49 7.77 1.15
CA GLU A 271 -9.42 8.93 0.22
C GLU A 271 -8.11 9.71 0.38
N PHE A 272 -7.68 9.91 1.62
CA PHE A 272 -6.42 10.59 1.92
C PHE A 272 -5.24 9.75 1.44
N SER A 273 -5.31 8.42 1.57
CA SER A 273 -4.27 7.51 1.08
C SER A 273 -4.23 7.42 -0.45
N MET A 274 -5.38 7.53 -1.12
CA MET A 274 -5.49 7.52 -2.57
C MET A 274 -4.82 8.74 -3.21
N ALA A 275 -4.86 9.91 -2.56
CA ALA A 275 -4.17 11.11 -3.03
C ALA A 275 -2.64 10.95 -3.15
N TYR A 276 -2.07 9.96 -2.45
CA TYR A 276 -0.65 9.64 -2.45
C TYR A 276 -0.29 8.43 -3.33
N ILE A 277 -1.26 7.77 -3.94
CA ILE A 277 -0.98 6.87 -5.04
C ILE A 277 -0.56 7.77 -6.18
N GLU A 278 0.74 7.80 -6.47
CA GLU A 278 1.26 8.52 -7.63
C GLU A 278 0.43 8.14 -8.85
N THR A 279 -0.40 9.07 -9.31
CA THR A 279 -0.72 9.22 -10.73
C THR A 279 0.64 9.37 -11.41
N LYS A 280 1.23 8.23 -11.82
CA LYS A 280 2.25 8.24 -12.86
C LYS A 280 1.55 8.76 -14.11
N GLU A 281 1.58 10.08 -14.31
CA GLU A 281 1.59 10.67 -15.65
C GLU A 281 2.83 10.20 -16.41
#